data_AF-A0A0A1HAY0-F1
#
_entry.id   AF-A0A0A1HAY0-F1
#
_cell.length_a   1.000
_cell.length_b   1.000
_cell.length_c   1.000
_cell.angle_alpha   90.00
_cell.angle_beta   90.00
_cell.angle_gamma   90.00
#
_symmetry.space_group_name_H-M   'P 1'
#
loop_
_entity.id
_entity.type
_entity.pdbx_description
1 polymer ?
#
loop_
_entity_poly.entity_id
_entity_poly.type
_entity_poly.pdbx_seq_one_letter_code
_entity_poly.pdbx_strand_id
1 'polypeptide(L)'
;MFVDPLCPECWSLEPVIKKLKIRYGRFFTLRIIASASLTALNKKRKKHLLAEAWEKIASRSGMSCDGNVWFEQDQPLSSPYMAALAFKAAELQGRKAGMQFLRNMQESLFVSKKNITDENVLLEIAENTSLDLEEFKKDLHSQSAV
;
A
#
# COMPACT_ATOMS: atom_id res chain seq x y z
N MET A 1 -13.53 5.07 2.12
CA MET A 1 -13.02 3.70 2.09
C MET A 1 -11.72 3.68 2.86
N PHE A 2 -11.62 2.84 3.87
CA PHE A 2 -10.38 2.67 4.64
C PHE A 2 -9.56 1.57 3.97
N VAL A 3 -8.29 1.86 3.71
CA VAL A 3 -7.37 0.95 3.04
C VAL A 3 -6.10 0.86 3.87
N ASP A 4 -5.66 -0.36 4.12
CA ASP A 4 -4.31 -0.62 4.61
C ASP A 4 -3.44 -0.99 3.40
N PRO A 5 -2.35 -0.24 3.09
CA PRO A 5 -1.45 -0.55 1.98
C PRO A 5 -0.86 -1.97 2.03
N LEU A 6 -0.74 -2.56 3.21
CA LEU A 6 -0.15 -3.88 3.44
C LEU A 6 -1.18 -5.02 3.45
N CYS A 7 -2.48 -4.69 3.39
CA CYS A 7 -3.55 -5.68 3.48
C CYS A 7 -3.88 -6.28 2.09
N PRO A 8 -3.69 -7.60 1.90
CA PRO A 8 -3.98 -8.26 0.62
C PRO A 8 -5.48 -8.24 0.27
N GLU A 9 -6.37 -8.24 1.26
CA GLU A 9 -7.81 -8.09 1.01
C GLU A 9 -8.14 -6.71 0.42
N CYS A 10 -7.48 -5.65 0.89
CA CYS A 10 -7.67 -4.31 0.30
C CYS A 10 -7.18 -4.27 -1.15
N TRP A 11 -6.03 -4.90 -1.44
CA TRP A 11 -5.52 -5.04 -2.81
C TRP A 11 -6.49 -5.80 -3.71
N SER A 12 -7.11 -6.86 -3.19
CA SER A 12 -8.08 -7.67 -3.91
C SER A 12 -9.36 -6.92 -4.32
N LEU A 13 -9.70 -5.83 -3.62
CA LEU A 13 -10.90 -5.03 -3.89
C LEU A 13 -10.72 -4.07 -5.06
N GLU A 14 -9.49 -3.83 -5.51
CA GLU A 14 -9.20 -2.85 -6.55
C GLU A 14 -10.02 -3.04 -7.84
N PRO A 15 -10.15 -4.25 -8.43
CA PRO A 15 -10.96 -4.44 -9.64
C PRO A 15 -12.44 -4.11 -9.41
N VAL A 16 -12.96 -4.45 -8.23
CA VAL A 16 -14.35 -4.19 -7.84
C VAL A 16 -14.57 -2.69 -7.71
N ILE A 17 -13.64 -1.97 -7.09
CA ILE A 17 -13.73 -0.51 -6.92
C ILE A 17 -13.59 0.23 -8.24
N LYS A 18 -12.68 -0.19 -9.13
CA LYS A 18 -12.60 0.34 -10.49
C LYS A 18 -13.90 0.14 -11.25
N LYS A 19 -14.47 -1.07 -11.21
CA LYS A 19 -15.76 -1.39 -11.83
C LYS A 19 -16.90 -0.54 -11.26
N LEU A 20 -16.94 -0.38 -9.94
CA LEU A 20 -17.95 0.44 -9.25
C LEU A 20 -17.85 1.92 -9.66
N LYS A 21 -16.62 2.47 -9.72
CA LYS A 21 -16.36 3.86 -10.11
C LYS A 21 -16.71 4.10 -11.58
N ILE A 22 -16.39 3.18 -12.48
CA ILE A 22 -16.75 3.29 -13.91
C ILE A 22 -18.27 3.28 -14.09
N ARG A 23 -18.99 2.37 -13.41
CA ARG A 23 -20.44 2.20 -13.61
C ARG A 23 -21.28 3.24 -12.89
N TYR A 24 -20.89 3.62 -11.67
CA TYR A 24 -21.72 4.40 -10.74
C TYR A 24 -21.01 5.64 -10.17
N GLY A 25 -19.80 5.97 -10.61
CA GLY A 25 -19.03 7.10 -10.06
C GLY A 25 -19.68 8.47 -10.20
N ARG A 26 -20.73 8.61 -11.03
CA ARG A 26 -21.54 9.84 -11.11
C ARG A 26 -22.40 10.08 -9.86
N PHE A 27 -22.65 9.05 -9.05
CA PHE A 27 -23.55 9.12 -7.90
C PHE A 27 -22.84 9.33 -6.56
N PHE A 28 -21.53 9.12 -6.51
CA PHE A 28 -20.75 9.26 -5.27
C PHE A 28 -19.30 9.64 -5.53
N THR A 29 -18.70 10.33 -4.56
CA THR A 29 -17.25 10.55 -4.53
C THR A 29 -16.60 9.54 -3.59
N LEU A 30 -15.69 8.72 -4.11
CA LEU A 30 -14.93 7.78 -3.30
C LEU A 30 -13.64 8.43 -2.78
N ARG A 31 -13.48 8.48 -1.47
CA ARG A 31 -12.22 8.87 -0.82
C ARG A 31 -11.56 7.66 -0.20
N ILE A 32 -10.27 7.49 -0.47
CA ILE A 32 -9.43 6.48 0.18
C ILE A 32 -8.77 7.15 1.38
N ILE A 33 -8.84 6.49 2.53
CA ILE A 33 -8.22 6.91 3.78
C ILE A 33 -7.30 5.78 4.18
N ALA A 34 -6.00 6.05 4.32
CA ALA A 34 -5.08 5.05 4.85
C ALA A 34 -5.43 4.77 6.31
N SER A 35 -5.54 3.49 6.65
CA SER A 35 -5.82 3.04 8.01
C SER A 35 -4.81 1.96 8.38
N ALA A 36 -3.89 2.27 9.28
CA ALA A 36 -2.99 1.29 9.86
C ALA A 36 -3.53 0.85 11.23
N SER A 37 -3.75 -0.44 11.41
CA SER A 37 -4.17 -0.97 12.73
C SER A 37 -2.95 -1.20 13.62
N LEU A 38 -2.78 -0.36 14.66
CA LEU A 38 -1.71 -0.54 15.66
C LEU A 38 -1.78 -1.93 16.35
N THR A 39 -2.99 -2.49 16.48
CA THR A 39 -3.17 -3.83 17.06
C THR A 39 -2.71 -4.95 16.12
N ALA A 40 -2.82 -4.76 14.81
CA ALA A 40 -2.30 -5.71 13.82
C ALA A 40 -0.76 -5.69 13.77
N LEU A 41 -0.19 -4.50 13.93
CA LEU A 41 1.23 -4.17 14.06
C LEU A 41 1.90 -4.86 15.26
N ASN A 42 1.26 -4.84 16.43
CA ASN A 42 1.81 -5.41 17.65
C ASN A 42 1.67 -6.95 17.75
N LYS A 43 0.94 -7.58 16.83
CA LYS A 43 0.79 -9.04 16.80
C LYS A 43 1.92 -9.65 15.99
N LYS A 44 2.85 -10.33 16.66
CA LYS A 44 3.83 -11.23 16.00
C LYS A 44 3.07 -12.36 15.31
N ARG A 45 2.89 -12.25 14.00
CA ARG A 45 2.29 -13.30 13.17
C ARG A 45 3.39 -14.23 12.66
N LYS A 46 3.10 -15.53 12.57
CA LYS A 46 4.04 -16.50 12.01
C LYS A 46 4.10 -16.30 10.49
N LYS A 47 5.30 -16.14 9.94
CA LYS A 47 5.55 -15.89 8.50
C LYS A 47 4.83 -16.88 7.58
N HIS A 48 4.84 -18.19 7.90
CA HIS A 48 4.16 -19.21 7.10
C HIS A 48 2.64 -19.05 7.01
N LEU A 49 1.98 -18.63 8.11
CA LEU A 49 0.53 -18.41 8.11
C LEU A 49 0.14 -17.21 7.25
N LEU A 50 1.02 -16.21 7.20
CA LEU A 50 0.81 -15.03 6.35
C LEU A 50 0.96 -15.38 4.87
N ALA A 51 1.99 -16.14 4.51
CA ALA A 51 2.17 -16.62 3.14
C ALA A 51 0.96 -17.45 2.68
N GLU A 52 0.50 -18.42 3.49
CA GLU A 52 -0.67 -19.23 3.17
C GLU A 52 -1.96 -18.38 3.04
N ALA A 53 -2.13 -17.37 3.90
CA ALA A 53 -3.27 -16.46 3.81
C ALA A 53 -3.25 -15.65 2.51
N TRP A 54 -2.08 -15.18 2.07
CA TRP A 54 -1.93 -14.42 0.83
C TRP A 54 -2.28 -15.28 -0.39
N GLU A 55 -1.81 -16.54 -0.43
CA GLU A 55 -2.15 -17.49 -1.50
C GLU A 55 -3.66 -17.82 -1.55
N LYS A 56 -4.30 -17.99 -0.39
CA LYS A 56 -5.76 -18.16 -0.31
C LYS A 56 -6.53 -16.96 -0.85
N ILE A 57 -6.02 -15.75 -0.61
CA ILE A 57 -6.64 -14.52 -1.13
C ILE A 57 -6.40 -14.38 -2.63
N ALA A 58 -5.20 -14.70 -3.11
CA ALA A 58 -4.87 -14.66 -4.53
C ALA A 58 -5.76 -15.62 -5.33
N SER A 59 -5.87 -16.87 -4.88
CA SER A 59 -6.73 -17.88 -5.51
C SER A 59 -8.22 -17.49 -5.51
N ARG A 60 -8.72 -16.87 -4.42
CA ARG A 60 -10.13 -16.45 -4.33
C ARG A 60 -10.45 -15.19 -5.14
N SER A 61 -9.54 -14.22 -5.16
CA SER A 61 -9.78 -12.91 -5.77
C SER A 61 -9.32 -12.79 -7.22
N GLY A 62 -8.42 -13.68 -7.65
CA GLY A 62 -7.76 -13.61 -8.95
C GLY A 62 -6.70 -12.51 -9.06
N MET A 63 -6.42 -11.78 -7.97
CA MET A 63 -5.36 -10.78 -7.91
C MET A 63 -4.06 -11.45 -7.44
N SER A 64 -2.96 -11.23 -8.17
CA SER A 64 -1.66 -11.78 -7.80
C SER A 64 -1.18 -11.20 -6.47
N CYS A 65 -0.86 -12.10 -5.54
CA CYS A 65 -0.18 -11.82 -4.27
C CYS A 65 0.84 -12.92 -4.04
N ASP A 66 2.13 -12.62 -4.14
CA ASP A 66 3.16 -13.63 -3.89
C ASP A 66 3.50 -13.68 -2.39
N GLY A 67 3.14 -14.80 -1.74
CA GLY A 67 3.41 -15.03 -0.32
C GLY A 67 4.89 -15.23 0.02
N ASN A 68 5.76 -15.44 -0.98
CA ASN A 68 7.18 -15.70 -0.77
C ASN A 68 7.96 -14.49 -0.24
N VAL A 69 7.37 -13.27 -0.34
CA VAL A 69 7.84 -12.04 0.33
C VAL A 69 8.30 -12.29 1.77
N TRP A 70 7.53 -13.09 2.52
CA TRP A 70 7.81 -13.32 3.94
C TRP A 70 9.06 -14.17 4.20
N PHE A 71 9.46 -15.00 3.22
CA PHE A 71 10.63 -15.85 3.29
C PHE A 71 11.89 -15.18 2.71
N GLU A 72 11.72 -14.35 1.67
CA GLU A 72 12.82 -13.63 1.01
C GLU A 72 13.28 -12.38 1.78
N GLN A 73 12.41 -11.80 2.62
CA GLN A 73 12.78 -10.64 3.43
C GLN A 73 13.49 -11.04 4.73
N ASP A 74 14.80 -10.76 4.76
CA ASP A 74 15.66 -10.85 5.96
C ASP A 74 15.31 -9.81 7.01
N GLN A 75 14.78 -8.64 6.60
CA GLN A 75 14.28 -7.63 7.52
C GLN A 75 12.77 -7.76 7.73
N PRO A 76 12.28 -7.86 8.98
CA PRO A 76 10.87 -7.69 9.24
C PRO A 76 10.41 -6.33 8.73
N LEU A 77 9.14 -6.21 8.30
CA LEU A 77 8.48 -4.92 8.06
C LEU A 77 8.57 -4.10 9.36
N SER A 78 9.66 -3.34 9.49
CA SER A 78 10.09 -2.75 10.76
C SER A 78 9.12 -1.65 11.20
N SER A 79 8.55 -0.97 10.21
CA SER A 79 7.73 0.23 10.39
C SER A 79 6.60 0.30 9.36
N PRO A 80 5.52 -0.51 9.48
CA PRO A 80 4.41 -0.48 8.54
C PRO A 80 3.62 0.84 8.54
N TYR A 81 3.81 1.71 9.56
CA TYR A 81 3.30 3.07 9.52
C TYR A 81 3.97 3.92 8.41
N MET A 82 5.20 3.59 7.99
CA MET A 82 5.90 4.30 6.92
C MET A 82 5.15 4.22 5.59
N ALA A 83 4.51 3.09 5.29
CA ALA A 83 3.70 2.96 4.08
C ALA A 83 2.47 3.88 4.11
N ALA A 84 1.83 4.03 5.28
CA ALA A 84 0.72 4.95 5.46
C ALA A 84 1.18 6.42 5.38
N LEU A 85 2.35 6.73 5.96
CA LEU A 85 2.96 8.06 5.95
C LEU A 85 3.37 8.47 4.53
N ALA A 86 4.01 7.56 3.78
CA ALA A 86 4.38 7.76 2.39
C ALA A 86 3.17 7.96 1.49
N PHE A 87 2.10 7.17 1.69
CA PHE A 87 0.84 7.43 1.00
C PHE A 87 0.31 8.83 1.31
N LYS A 88 0.41 9.28 2.57
CA LYS A 88 -0.05 10.60 2.98
C LYS A 88 0.77 11.71 2.33
N ALA A 89 2.10 11.60 2.33
CA ALA A 89 3.00 12.53 1.64
C ALA A 89 2.67 12.63 0.14
N ALA A 90 2.44 11.51 -0.54
CA ALA A 90 2.00 11.50 -1.93
C ALA A 90 0.60 12.13 -2.13
N GLU A 91 -0.31 11.98 -1.16
CA GLU A 91 -1.63 12.62 -1.20
C GLU A 91 -1.55 14.15 -1.09
N LEU A 92 -0.57 14.69 -0.36
CA LEU A 92 -0.36 16.14 -0.19
C LEU A 92 -0.03 16.83 -1.53
N GLN A 93 0.73 16.16 -2.40
CA GLN A 93 1.01 16.64 -3.76
C GLN A 93 -0.19 16.49 -4.72
N GLY A 94 -1.26 15.84 -4.28
CA GLY A 94 -2.53 15.79 -4.98
C GLY A 94 -3.21 14.43 -4.92
N ARG A 95 -4.54 14.44 -4.88
CA ARG A 95 -5.36 13.21 -4.75
C ARG A 95 -5.11 12.18 -5.86
N LYS A 96 -4.89 12.63 -7.09
CA LYS A 96 -4.60 11.74 -8.22
C LYS A 96 -3.22 11.09 -8.07
N ALA A 97 -2.23 11.88 -7.68
CA ALA A 97 -0.87 11.42 -7.48
C ALA A 97 -0.78 10.42 -6.32
N GLY A 98 -1.44 10.71 -5.18
CA GLY A 98 -1.55 9.78 -4.07
C GLY A 98 -2.21 8.44 -4.45
N MET A 99 -3.27 8.46 -5.28
CA MET A 99 -3.88 7.21 -5.78
C MET A 99 -2.93 6.41 -6.69
N GLN A 100 -2.18 7.08 -7.55
CA GLN A 100 -1.17 6.44 -8.41
C GLN A 100 -0.05 5.84 -7.57
N PHE A 101 0.41 6.58 -6.56
CA PHE A 101 1.43 6.12 -5.61
C PHE A 101 0.96 4.89 -4.82
N LEU A 102 -0.26 4.90 -4.27
CA LEU A 102 -0.83 3.74 -3.59
C LEU A 102 -0.85 2.50 -4.50
N ARG A 103 -1.22 2.68 -5.76
CA ARG A 103 -1.26 1.60 -6.75
C ARG A 103 0.14 1.01 -6.99
N ASN A 104 1.13 1.85 -7.29
CA ASN A 104 2.50 1.41 -7.55
C ASN A 104 3.14 0.78 -6.32
N MET A 105 2.82 1.28 -5.13
CA MET A 105 3.27 0.72 -3.86
C MET A 105 2.69 -0.68 -3.62
N GLN A 106 1.39 -0.88 -3.85
CA GLN A 106 0.76 -2.20 -3.73
C GLN A 106 1.33 -3.18 -4.76
N GLU A 107 1.55 -2.76 -6.01
CA GLU A 107 2.21 -3.59 -7.02
C GLU A 107 3.63 -3.98 -6.60
N SER A 108 4.40 -3.03 -6.08
CA SER A 108 5.76 -3.27 -5.59
C SER A 108 5.79 -4.32 -4.47
N LEU A 109 4.79 -4.31 -3.58
CA LEU A 109 4.66 -5.28 -2.50
C LEU A 109 4.16 -6.65 -2.98
N PHE A 110 2.99 -6.70 -3.62
CA PHE A 110 2.28 -7.95 -3.90
C PHE A 110 2.79 -8.68 -5.15
N VAL A 111 3.41 -7.95 -6.08
CA VAL A 111 3.91 -8.50 -7.36
C VAL A 111 5.43 -8.52 -7.39
N SER A 112 6.09 -7.40 -7.08
CA SER A 112 7.55 -7.29 -7.18
C SER A 112 8.31 -7.69 -5.91
N LYS A 113 7.60 -8.08 -4.85
CA LYS A 113 8.16 -8.53 -3.56
C LYS A 113 9.07 -7.52 -2.85
N LYS A 114 8.99 -6.25 -3.22
CA LYS A 114 9.81 -5.19 -2.61
C LYS A 114 9.29 -4.82 -1.23
N ASN A 115 10.21 -4.45 -0.34
CA ASN A 115 9.86 -3.99 0.99
C ASN A 115 9.40 -2.53 0.95
N ILE A 116 8.08 -2.30 1.02
CA ILE A 116 7.51 -0.94 1.03
C ILE A 116 7.64 -0.19 2.37
N THR A 117 8.38 -0.74 3.34
CA THR A 117 8.77 -0.02 4.56
C THR A 117 10.15 0.61 4.46
N ASP A 118 10.92 0.26 3.42
CA ASP A 118 12.21 0.88 3.13
C ASP A 118 11.99 2.22 2.42
N GLU A 119 12.63 3.27 2.93
CA GLU A 119 12.59 4.61 2.36
C GLU A 119 13.12 4.63 0.92
N ASN A 120 14.14 3.84 0.60
CA ASN A 120 14.68 3.79 -0.77
C ASN A 120 13.65 3.26 -1.77
N VAL A 121 12.88 2.24 -1.39
CA VAL A 121 11.81 1.68 -2.22
C VAL A 121 10.68 2.69 -2.38
N LEU A 122 10.34 3.42 -1.31
CA LEU A 122 9.31 4.46 -1.36
C LEU A 122 9.71 5.63 -2.26
N LEU A 123 10.99 6.02 -2.27
CA LEU A 123 11.53 7.04 -3.17
C LEU A 123 11.53 6.56 -4.63
N GLU A 124 11.90 5.31 -4.89
CA GLU A 124 11.81 4.72 -6.23
C GLU A 124 10.36 4.72 -6.74
N ILE A 125 9.39 4.39 -5.88
CA ILE A 125 7.97 4.45 -6.22
C ILE A 125 7.55 5.89 -6.51
N ALA A 126 8.00 6.85 -5.69
CA ALA A 126 7.67 8.27 -5.86
C ALA A 126 8.18 8.81 -7.20
N GLU A 127 9.42 8.45 -7.57
CA GLU A 127 10.04 8.79 -8.86
C GLU A 127 9.22 8.21 -10.03
N ASN A 128 8.86 6.93 -9.95
CA ASN A 128 8.02 6.26 -10.95
C ASN A 128 6.62 6.87 -11.08
N THR A 129 6.12 7.55 -10.06
CA THR A 129 4.83 8.27 -10.09
C THR A 129 4.94 9.74 -10.48
N SER A 130 6.14 10.22 -10.83
CA SER A 130 6.39 11.62 -11.18
C SER A 130 6.00 12.61 -10.07
N LEU A 131 6.18 12.21 -8.81
CA LEU A 131 6.06 13.10 -7.66
C LEU A 131 7.30 14.00 -7.57
N ASP A 132 7.16 15.16 -6.92
CA ASP A 132 8.31 15.96 -6.50
C ASP A 132 9.03 15.22 -5.37
N LEU A 133 10.20 14.67 -5.68
CA LEU A 133 10.99 13.87 -4.74
C LEU A 133 11.47 14.65 -3.53
N GLU A 134 11.78 15.94 -3.70
CA GLU A 134 12.31 16.77 -2.61
C GLU A 134 11.20 17.16 -1.66
N GLU A 135 10.02 17.52 -2.19
CA GLU A 135 8.83 17.75 -1.37
C GLU A 135 8.35 16.46 -0.70
N PHE A 136 8.37 15.31 -1.41
CA PHE A 136 7.98 14.02 -0.85
C PHE A 136 8.88 13.59 0.32
N LYS A 137 10.21 13.70 0.18
CA LYS A 137 11.16 13.43 1.28
C LYS A 137 10.89 14.33 2.47
N LYS A 138 10.70 15.62 2.23
CA LYS A 138 10.42 16.60 3.28
C LYS A 138 9.14 16.24 4.02
N ASP A 139 8.08 15.91 3.29
CA ASP A 139 6.78 15.57 3.86
C ASP A 139 6.83 14.26 4.65
N LEU A 140 7.59 13.26 4.18
CA LEU A 140 7.78 11.97 4.86
C LEU A 140 8.37 12.14 6.26
N HIS A 141 9.22 13.14 6.48
CA HIS A 141 9.83 13.44 7.79
C HIS A 141 9.13 14.59 8.54
N SER A 142 8.06 15.16 7.96
CA SER A 142 7.35 16.31 8.53
C SER A 142 6.23 15.92 9.49
N GLN A 143 5.89 16.81 10.43
CA GLN A 143 4.66 16.69 11.22
C GLN A 143 3.37 16.81 10.38
N SER A 144 3.44 17.34 9.16
CA SER A 144 2.28 17.50 8.26
C SER A 144 1.73 16.17 7.74
N ALA A 145 2.52 15.11 7.81
CA ALA A 145 2.13 13.77 7.38
C ALA A 145 1.47 12.93 8.50
N VAL A 146 1.45 13.42 9.75
CA VAL A 146 0.81 12.77 10.93
C VAL A 146 -0.66 13.15 11.08
#